data_AF-A0A928PZX4-F1
#
_entry.id   AF-A0A928PZX4-F1
#
_cell.length_a   1.000
_cell.length_b   1.000
_cell.length_c   1.000
_cell.angle_alpha   90.00
_cell.angle_beta   90.00
_cell.angle_gamma   90.00
#
_symmetry.space_group_name_H-M   'P 1'
#
loop_
_entity.id
_entity.type
_entity.pdbx_description
1 polymer ?
#
loop_
_entity_poly.entity_id
_entity_poly.type
_entity_poly.pdbx_seq_one_letter_code
_entity_poly.pdbx_strand_id
1 'polypeptide(L)'
;MKTNTLIQFIKFGLVGVVNTLTSYGIYSVLFFLGVNPLICNIPAFVISVFVSFLLNNRFVFKENEEKEKRKWYLVLAKTYVSYSFTGLFLAEALTFLWLSVLHIERFCGVFVMPLSSMGITLTADKIAGYLAPILNLVISIPINFLLNKFWAYRQKNKEEDAYEFKD
;
A
#
# COMPACT_ATOMS: atom_id res chain seq x y z
N MET A 1 -12.32 -7.90 -22.42
CA MET A 1 -10.88 -8.31 -22.48
C MET A 1 -10.35 -8.54 -21.07
N LYS A 2 -9.89 -9.76 -20.75
CA LYS A 2 -9.12 -10.04 -19.53
C LYS A 2 -7.80 -9.27 -19.60
N THR A 3 -7.64 -8.20 -18.82
CA THR A 3 -6.38 -7.45 -18.77
C THR A 3 -5.26 -8.37 -18.25
N ASN A 4 -4.10 -8.35 -18.91
CA ASN A 4 -2.92 -9.11 -18.47
C ASN A 4 -2.60 -8.77 -17.00
N THR A 5 -2.34 -9.79 -16.18
CA THR A 5 -1.96 -9.66 -14.76
C THR A 5 -0.79 -8.70 -14.56
N LEU A 6 0.20 -8.72 -15.44
CA LEU A 6 1.35 -7.80 -15.35
C LEU A 6 0.92 -6.34 -15.53
N ILE A 7 0.03 -6.06 -16.47
CA ILE A 7 -0.52 -4.71 -16.70
C ILE A 7 -1.34 -4.26 -15.49
N GLN A 8 -2.09 -5.14 -14.85
CA GLN A 8 -2.80 -4.82 -13.61
C GLN A 8 -1.83 -4.45 -12.49
N PHE A 9 -0.73 -5.20 -12.35
CA PHE A 9 0.29 -4.92 -11.35
C PHE A 9 0.95 -3.55 -11.57
N ILE A 10 1.34 -3.24 -12.80
CA ILE A 10 1.93 -1.93 -13.15
C ILE A 10 0.94 -0.79 -12.85
N LYS A 11 -0.32 -0.91 -13.26
CA LYS A 11 -1.33 0.12 -12.98
C LYS A 11 -1.61 0.24 -11.48
N PHE A 12 -1.62 -0.85 -10.73
CA PHE A 12 -1.75 -0.82 -9.28
C PHE A 12 -0.58 -0.07 -8.63
N GLY A 13 0.65 -0.30 -9.10
CA GLY A 13 1.83 0.47 -8.68
C GLY A 13 1.67 1.96 -8.96
N LEU A 14 1.18 2.34 -10.15
CA LEU A 14 0.90 3.75 -10.48
C LEU A 14 -0.18 4.36 -9.57
N VAL A 15 -1.25 3.62 -9.26
CA VAL A 15 -2.25 4.06 -8.27
C VAL A 15 -1.61 4.23 -6.90
N GLY A 16 -0.68 3.36 -6.51
CA GLY A 16 0.11 3.50 -5.29
C GLY A 16 0.95 4.79 -5.25
N VAL A 17 1.56 5.19 -6.36
CA VAL A 17 2.26 6.48 -6.46
C VAL A 17 1.29 7.64 -6.26
N VAL A 18 0.13 7.61 -6.94
CA VAL A 18 -0.91 8.63 -6.76
C VAL A 18 -1.43 8.67 -5.32
N ASN A 19 -1.55 7.52 -4.67
CA ASN A 19 -1.95 7.42 -3.26
C ASN A 19 -0.97 8.17 -2.35
N THR A 20 0.33 7.90 -2.50
CA THR A 20 1.38 8.53 -1.70
C THR A 20 1.41 10.04 -1.91
N LEU A 21 1.31 10.50 -3.17
CA LEU A 21 1.24 11.92 -3.48
C LEU A 21 0.00 12.58 -2.89
N THR A 22 -1.15 11.90 -2.97
CA THR A 22 -2.43 12.39 -2.40
C THR A 22 -2.34 12.49 -0.88
N SER A 23 -1.86 11.43 -0.21
CA SER A 23 -1.69 11.38 1.24
C SER A 23 -0.73 12.47 1.71
N TYR A 24 0.42 12.61 1.05
CA TYR A 24 1.40 13.64 1.38
C TYR A 24 0.83 15.04 1.15
N GLY A 25 0.15 15.29 0.03
CA GLY A 25 -0.48 16.57 -0.26
C GLY A 25 -1.51 16.98 0.80
N ILE A 26 -2.39 16.06 1.20
CA ILE A 26 -3.40 16.32 2.25
C ILE A 26 -2.72 16.58 3.59
N TYR A 27 -1.75 15.74 3.97
CA TYR A 27 -0.99 15.93 5.20
C TYR A 27 -0.31 17.30 5.22
N SER A 28 0.40 17.67 4.15
CA SER A 28 1.12 18.94 4.04
C SER A 28 0.21 20.15 4.11
N VAL A 29 -0.96 20.11 3.46
CA VAL A 29 -1.94 21.21 3.54
C VAL A 29 -2.47 21.36 4.96
N LEU A 30 -2.88 20.26 5.61
CA LEU A 30 -3.40 20.32 6.98
C LEU A 30 -2.34 20.77 7.98
N PHE A 31 -1.12 20.27 7.83
CA PHE A 31 0.02 20.69 8.63
C PHE A 31 0.31 22.19 8.48
N PHE A 32 0.27 22.71 7.24
CA PHE A 32 0.44 24.14 6.99
C PHE A 32 -0.68 25.00 7.61
N LEU A 33 -1.89 24.46 7.74
CA LEU A 33 -3.00 25.09 8.44
C LEU A 33 -2.89 24.99 9.98
N GLY A 34 -1.79 24.44 10.51
CA GLY A 34 -1.55 24.33 11.95
C GLY A 34 -2.26 23.17 12.63
N VAL A 35 -2.81 22.22 11.87
CA VAL A 35 -3.42 21.01 12.43
C VAL A 35 -2.34 20.12 13.04
N ASN A 36 -2.64 19.51 14.19
CA ASN A 36 -1.72 18.60 14.86
C ASN A 36 -1.29 17.46 13.93
N PRO A 37 0.01 17.12 13.82
CA PRO A 37 0.53 16.06 12.94
C PRO A 37 -0.17 14.71 13.08
N LEU A 38 -0.55 14.32 14.30
CA LEU A 38 -1.26 13.06 14.54
C LEU A 38 -2.66 13.08 13.92
N ILE A 39 -3.33 14.23 14.00
CA ILE A 39 -4.65 14.44 13.39
C ILE A 39 -4.53 14.50 11.87
N CYS A 40 -3.47 15.09 11.31
CA CYS A 40 -3.25 15.16 9.86
C CYS A 40 -3.20 13.79 9.16
N ASN A 41 -2.69 12.76 9.84
CA ASN A 41 -2.58 11.41 9.28
C ASN A 41 -3.93 10.75 9.01
N ILE A 42 -4.95 11.03 9.82
CA ILE A 42 -6.27 10.40 9.70
C ILE A 42 -6.96 10.76 8.37
N PRO A 43 -7.23 12.04 8.04
CA PRO A 43 -7.84 12.41 6.76
C PRO A 43 -6.91 12.13 5.58
N ALA A 44 -5.59 12.25 5.74
CA ALA A 44 -4.63 11.89 4.71
C ALA A 44 -4.76 10.41 4.31
N PHE A 45 -4.81 9.51 5.30
CA PHE A 45 -5.01 8.08 5.07
C PHE A 45 -6.41 7.80 4.48
N VAL A 46 -7.46 8.32 5.09
CA VAL A 46 -8.85 8.05 4.67
C VAL A 46 -9.08 8.49 3.23
N ILE A 47 -8.76 9.74 2.91
CA ILE A 47 -9.02 10.30 1.57
C ILE A 47 -8.10 9.64 0.52
N SER A 48 -6.83 9.39 0.84
CA SER A 48 -5.91 8.76 -0.12
C SER A 48 -6.34 7.33 -0.45
N VAL A 49 -6.74 6.52 0.54
CA VAL A 49 -7.26 5.16 0.31
C VAL A 49 -8.56 5.21 -0.49
N PHE A 50 -9.44 6.19 -0.23
CA PHE A 50 -10.64 6.37 -1.04
C PHE A 50 -10.32 6.70 -2.50
N VAL A 51 -9.38 7.61 -2.76
CA VAL A 51 -8.90 7.92 -4.13
C VAL A 51 -8.30 6.67 -4.78
N SER A 52 -7.49 5.93 -4.05
CA SER A 52 -6.93 4.65 -4.51
C SER A 52 -8.01 3.65 -4.88
N PHE A 53 -9.05 3.51 -4.06
CA PHE A 53 -10.20 2.67 -4.37
C PHE A 53 -10.88 3.08 -5.68
N LEU A 54 -11.14 4.38 -5.88
CA LEU A 54 -11.77 4.89 -7.11
C LEU A 54 -10.93 4.57 -8.35
N LEU A 55 -9.61 4.80 -8.27
CA LEU A 55 -8.69 4.53 -9.38
C LEU A 55 -8.53 3.03 -9.64
N ASN A 56 -8.39 2.23 -8.60
CA ASN A 56 -8.28 0.78 -8.71
C ASN A 56 -9.55 0.16 -9.30
N ASN A 57 -10.73 0.59 -8.83
CA ASN A 57 -12.01 0.10 -9.33
C ASN A 57 -12.23 0.46 -10.81
N ARG A 58 -11.84 1.67 -11.21
CA ARG A 58 -12.04 2.17 -12.58
C ARG A 58 -10.99 1.69 -13.59
N PHE A 59 -9.72 1.66 -13.21
CA PHE A 59 -8.61 1.51 -14.16
C PHE A 59 -7.84 0.18 -14.05
N VAL A 60 -7.77 -0.40 -12.86
CA VAL A 60 -6.95 -1.60 -12.56
C VAL A 60 -7.78 -2.86 -12.65
N PHE A 61 -8.81 -2.96 -11.81
CA PHE A 61 -9.64 -4.15 -11.63
C PHE A 61 -11.01 -3.98 -12.28
N LYS A 62 -11.02 -3.81 -13.61
CA LYS A 62 -12.25 -3.71 -14.39
C LYS A 62 -13.15 -4.92 -14.20
N GLU A 63 -14.45 -4.68 -14.07
CA GLU A 63 -15.46 -5.74 -13.94
C GLU A 63 -15.60 -6.52 -15.24
N ASN A 64 -15.84 -7.83 -15.11
CA ASN A 64 -16.35 -8.65 -16.20
C ASN A 64 -17.89 -8.62 -16.16
N GLU A 65 -18.51 -8.21 -17.27
CA GLU A 65 -19.97 -8.14 -17.48
C GLU A 65 -20.65 -9.52 -17.43
N GLU A 66 -19.88 -10.57 -17.72
CA GLU A 66 -20.35 -11.96 -17.64
C GLU A 66 -20.55 -12.43 -16.20
N LYS A 67 -19.93 -11.78 -15.22
CA LYS A 67 -19.98 -12.13 -13.80
C LYS A 67 -20.98 -11.29 -13.01
N GLU A 68 -21.22 -11.66 -11.75
CA GLU A 68 -22.02 -10.84 -10.86
C GLU A 68 -21.34 -9.47 -10.63
N LYS A 69 -22.15 -8.41 -10.55
CA LYS A 69 -21.64 -7.06 -10.25
C LYS A 69 -21.16 -7.00 -8.81
N ARG A 70 -20.03 -6.34 -8.57
CA ARG A 70 -19.52 -6.21 -7.20
C ARG A 70 -20.33 -5.16 -6.46
N LYS A 71 -20.65 -5.44 -5.20
CA LYS A 71 -21.20 -4.45 -4.28
C LYS A 71 -20.10 -3.45 -3.90
N TRP A 72 -20.19 -2.24 -4.43
CA TRP A 72 -19.12 -1.23 -4.33
C TRP A 72 -18.68 -0.93 -2.88
N TYR A 73 -19.60 -0.92 -1.93
CA TYR A 73 -19.32 -0.64 -0.52
C TYR A 73 -18.55 -1.79 0.16
N LEU A 74 -18.78 -3.05 -0.25
CA LEU A 74 -18.00 -4.20 0.23
C LEU A 74 -16.57 -4.15 -0.32
N VAL A 75 -16.42 -3.79 -1.60
CA VAL A 75 -15.09 -3.63 -2.20
C VAL A 75 -14.34 -2.48 -1.52
N LEU A 76 -15.02 -1.37 -1.22
CA LEU A 76 -14.45 -0.25 -0.49
C LEU A 76 -13.97 -0.67 0.91
N ALA A 77 -14.82 -1.35 1.68
CA ALA A 77 -14.45 -1.84 3.01
C ALA A 77 -13.24 -2.79 2.96
N LYS A 78 -13.24 -3.76 2.04
CA LYS A 78 -12.09 -4.67 1.84
C LYS A 78 -10.83 -3.93 1.40
N THR A 79 -10.96 -2.86 0.62
CA THR A 79 -9.83 -2.02 0.21
C THR A 79 -9.22 -1.33 1.43
N TYR A 80 -10.03 -0.71 2.29
CA TYR A 80 -9.54 -0.15 3.56
C TYR A 80 -8.85 -1.21 4.43
N VAL A 81 -9.44 -2.40 4.58
CA VAL A 81 -8.81 -3.49 5.32
C VAL A 81 -7.45 -3.86 4.72
N SER A 82 -7.34 -3.96 3.40
CA SER A 82 -6.07 -4.30 2.72
C SER A 82 -5.01 -3.22 2.93
N TYR A 83 -5.37 -1.93 2.79
CA TYR A 83 -4.44 -0.82 2.96
C TYR A 83 -4.03 -0.62 4.42
N SER A 84 -4.95 -0.78 5.38
CA SER A 84 -4.62 -0.76 6.81
C SER A 84 -3.75 -1.95 7.19
N PHE A 85 -4.06 -3.17 6.72
CA PHE A 85 -3.26 -4.35 6.98
C PHE A 85 -1.82 -4.19 6.47
N THR A 86 -1.68 -3.78 5.21
CA THR A 86 -0.35 -3.66 4.58
C THR A 86 0.42 -2.45 5.07
N GLY A 87 -0.25 -1.33 5.34
CA GLY A 87 0.37 -0.07 5.75
C GLY A 87 0.66 0.06 7.24
N LEU A 88 -0.16 -0.54 8.13
CA LEU A 88 0.00 -0.43 9.58
C LEU A 88 0.58 -1.69 10.22
N PHE A 89 0.14 -2.88 9.79
CA PHE A 89 0.55 -4.12 10.45
C PHE A 89 1.77 -4.74 9.76
N LEU A 90 1.68 -4.96 8.46
CA LEU A 90 2.77 -5.57 7.70
C LEU A 90 3.99 -4.66 7.63
N ALA A 91 3.81 -3.37 7.36
CA ALA A 91 4.93 -2.42 7.29
C ALA A 91 5.69 -2.35 8.63
N GLU A 92 4.99 -2.27 9.77
CA GLU A 92 5.61 -2.26 11.09
C GLU A 92 6.30 -3.59 11.41
N ALA A 93 5.67 -4.73 11.10
CA ALA A 93 6.26 -6.05 11.28
C ALA A 93 7.53 -6.23 10.44
N LEU A 94 7.54 -5.74 9.20
CA LEU A 94 8.72 -5.77 8.34
C LEU A 94 9.80 -4.82 8.85
N THR A 95 9.46 -3.58 9.25
CA THR A 95 10.42 -2.65 9.87
C THR A 95 11.09 -3.27 11.10
N PHE A 96 10.30 -3.90 11.98
CA PHE A 96 10.80 -4.63 13.14
C PHE A 96 11.72 -5.79 12.71
N LEU A 97 11.32 -6.57 11.70
CA LEU A 97 12.15 -7.64 11.14
C LEU A 97 13.50 -7.11 10.66
N TRP A 98 13.52 -6.02 9.88
CA TRP A 98 14.76 -5.47 9.32
C TRP A 98 15.70 -4.94 10.40
N LEU A 99 15.18 -4.13 11.32
CA LEU A 99 16.00 -3.38 12.27
C LEU A 99 16.29 -4.18 13.56
N SER A 100 15.32 -4.94 14.07
CA SER A 100 15.44 -5.60 15.36
C SER A 100 15.83 -7.08 15.27
N VAL A 101 15.52 -7.76 14.16
CA VAL A 101 15.83 -9.19 14.00
C VAL A 101 17.03 -9.40 13.09
N LEU A 102 17.01 -8.79 11.90
CA LEU A 102 18.04 -8.98 10.88
C LEU A 102 19.22 -8.02 11.03
N HIS A 103 19.06 -6.95 11.82
CA HIS A 103 20.10 -5.97 12.08
C HIS A 103 20.77 -5.44 10.79
N ILE A 104 19.94 -4.98 9.84
CA ILE A 104 20.44 -4.55 8.51
C ILE A 104 21.45 -3.39 8.58
N GLU A 105 21.48 -2.64 9.69
CA GLU A 105 22.48 -1.62 9.98
C GLU A 105 23.91 -2.18 9.93
N ARG A 106 24.11 -3.45 10.29
CA ARG A 106 25.43 -4.11 10.24
C ARG A 106 26.00 -4.15 8.82
N PHE A 107 25.15 -4.26 7.81
CA PHE A 107 25.54 -4.23 6.40
C PHE A 107 25.66 -2.80 5.86
N CYS A 108 25.06 -1.81 6.53
CA CYS A 108 25.10 -0.42 6.09
C CYS A 108 26.46 0.25 6.34
N GLY A 109 27.33 -0.33 7.18
CA GLY A 109 28.68 0.18 7.46
C GLY A 109 29.55 0.37 6.21
N VAL A 110 29.32 -0.41 5.15
CA VAL A 110 30.04 -0.29 3.88
C VAL A 110 29.79 1.07 3.21
N PHE A 111 28.64 1.68 3.47
CA PHE A 111 28.27 2.99 2.92
C PHE A 111 28.71 4.14 3.84
N VAL A 112 28.79 3.90 5.15
CA VAL A 112 29.19 4.93 6.14
C VAL A 112 30.61 5.40 5.91
N MET A 113 31.54 4.49 5.60
CA MET A 113 32.97 4.83 5.45
C MET A 113 33.22 5.82 4.30
N PRO A 114 32.76 5.58 3.05
CA PRO A 114 32.86 6.54 1.97
C PRO A 114 32.17 7.88 2.28
N LEU A 115 30.96 7.84 2.84
CA LEU A 115 30.18 9.05 3.13
C LEU A 115 30.86 9.94 4.19
N SER A 116 31.45 9.33 5.21
CA SER A 116 32.19 10.05 6.24
C SER A 116 33.41 10.77 5.66
N SER A 117 34.09 10.16 4.68
CA SER A 117 35.22 10.79 3.98
C SER A 117 34.80 12.00 3.13
N MET A 118 33.53 12.07 2.74
CA MET A 118 32.93 13.22 2.04
C MET A 118 32.42 14.31 3.00
N GLY A 119 32.68 14.17 4.31
CA GLY A 119 32.18 15.09 5.34
C GLY A 119 30.73 14.85 5.75
N ILE A 120 30.11 13.75 5.29
CA ILE A 120 28.71 13.40 5.59
C ILE A 120 28.68 12.46 6.81
N THR A 121 28.21 12.97 7.95
CA THR A 121 28.11 12.21 9.22
C THR A 121 26.80 11.41 9.31
N LEU A 122 26.62 10.44 8.41
CA LEU A 122 25.51 9.48 8.45
C LEU A 122 25.94 8.21 9.20
N THR A 123 25.20 7.84 10.25
CA THR A 123 25.40 6.57 10.95
C THR A 123 24.71 5.43 10.22
N ALA A 124 25.20 4.20 10.42
CA ALA A 124 24.61 3.00 9.82
C ALA A 124 23.12 2.84 10.17
N ASP A 125 22.74 3.15 11.41
CA ASP A 125 21.35 3.09 11.88
C ASP A 125 20.43 4.06 11.12
N LYS A 126 20.91 5.26 10.79
CA LYS A 126 20.13 6.22 9.98
C LYS A 126 19.95 5.72 8.56
N ILE A 127 21.00 5.17 7.96
CA ILE A 127 20.93 4.57 6.62
C ILE A 127 19.92 3.42 6.62
N ALA A 128 20.02 2.50 7.59
CA ALA A 128 19.07 1.42 7.78
C ALA A 128 17.63 1.93 7.98
N GLY A 129 17.44 2.98 8.78
CA GLY A 129 16.15 3.64 8.98
C GLY A 129 15.53 4.21 7.69
N TYR A 130 16.35 4.70 6.76
CA TYR A 130 15.88 5.13 5.44
C TYR A 130 15.67 3.98 4.45
N LEU A 131 16.44 2.90 4.57
CA LEU A 131 16.30 1.71 3.73
C LEU A 131 15.10 0.85 4.10
N ALA A 132 14.76 0.73 5.38
CA ALA A 132 13.67 -0.12 5.84
C ALA A 132 12.31 0.19 5.16
N PRO A 133 11.87 1.46 5.05
CA PRO A 133 10.66 1.79 4.28
C PRO A 133 10.76 1.39 2.80
N ILE A 134 11.92 1.50 2.17
CA ILE A 134 12.14 1.11 0.77
C ILE A 134 12.00 -0.41 0.62
N LEU A 135 12.61 -1.18 1.52
CA LEU A 135 12.47 -2.63 1.57
C LEU A 135 11.02 -3.04 1.83
N ASN A 136 10.30 -2.31 2.68
CA ASN A 136 8.87 -2.54 2.91
C ASN A 136 8.07 -2.41 1.61
N LEU A 137 8.37 -1.45 0.72
CA LEU A 137 7.66 -1.30 -0.55
C LEU A 137 7.81 -2.52 -1.47
N VAL A 138 8.99 -3.15 -1.48
CA VAL A 138 9.28 -4.35 -2.30
C VAL A 138 8.36 -5.52 -1.94
N ILE A 139 8.00 -5.64 -0.66
CA ILE A 139 7.16 -6.74 -0.15
C ILE A 139 5.68 -6.33 -0.06
N SER A 140 5.42 -5.15 0.50
CA SER A 140 4.06 -4.67 0.74
C SER A 140 3.27 -4.40 -0.53
N ILE A 141 3.89 -3.90 -1.61
CA ILE A 141 3.19 -3.62 -2.86
C ILE A 141 2.66 -4.91 -3.51
N PRO A 142 3.48 -5.97 -3.72
CA PRO A 142 2.98 -7.26 -4.18
C PRO A 142 1.90 -7.85 -3.29
N ILE A 143 2.11 -7.85 -1.96
CA ILE A 143 1.11 -8.42 -1.04
C ILE A 143 -0.21 -7.65 -1.11
N ASN A 144 -0.16 -6.31 -1.11
CA ASN A 144 -1.36 -5.49 -1.24
C ASN A 144 -2.06 -5.71 -2.59
N PHE A 145 -1.29 -5.86 -3.68
CA PHE A 145 -1.85 -6.20 -4.98
C PHE A 145 -2.58 -7.54 -4.98
N LEU A 146 -1.98 -8.58 -4.38
CA LEU A 146 -2.58 -9.92 -4.30
C LEU A 146 -3.87 -9.92 -3.47
N LEU A 147 -3.86 -9.25 -2.31
CA LEU A 147 -5.05 -9.07 -1.48
C LEU A 147 -6.17 -8.35 -2.26
N ASN A 148 -5.84 -7.26 -2.95
CA ASN A 148 -6.83 -6.54 -3.74
C ASN A 148 -7.35 -7.40 -4.90
N LYS A 149 -6.47 -8.05 -5.65
CA LYS A 149 -6.83 -8.85 -6.82
C LYS A 149 -7.70 -10.06 -6.48
N PHE A 150 -7.32 -10.82 -5.45
CA PHE A 150 -7.94 -12.11 -5.15
C PHE A 150 -9.03 -12.04 -4.09
N TRP A 151 -9.10 -10.96 -3.30
CA TRP A 151 -10.08 -10.82 -2.24
C TRP A 151 -10.95 -9.56 -2.35
N ALA A 152 -10.35 -8.37 -2.47
CA ALA A 152 -11.14 -7.13 -2.50
C ALA A 152 -12.00 -7.01 -3.77
N TYR A 153 -11.40 -7.27 -4.93
CA TYR A 153 -12.01 -7.07 -6.25
C TYR A 153 -12.49 -8.38 -6.92
N ARG A 154 -12.51 -9.50 -6.19
CA ARG A 154 -13.00 -10.80 -6.69
C ARG A 154 -14.49 -10.73 -7.05
N GLN A 155 -14.83 -11.20 -8.26
CA GLN A 155 -16.22 -11.38 -8.71
C GLN A 155 -16.66 -12.84 -8.60
N LYS A 156 -17.84 -13.07 -8.03
CA LYS A 156 -18.54 -14.37 -8.03
C LYS A 156 -19.05 -14.70 -9.44
N ASN A 157 -19.18 -16.00 -9.73
CA ASN A 157 -19.84 -16.44 -10.95
C ASN A 157 -21.37 -16.34 -10.77
N LYS A 158 -22.13 -16.03 -11.82
CA LYS A 158 -23.60 -15.83 -11.73
C LYS A 158 -24.37 -17.06 -11.25
N GLU A 159 -23.75 -18.23 -11.25
CA GLU A 159 -24.36 -19.51 -10.86
C GLU A 159 -24.10 -19.90 -9.39
N GLU A 160 -23.10 -19.31 -8.71
CA GLU A 160 -22.69 -19.71 -7.35
C GLU A 160 -23.72 -19.36 -6.26
N ASP A 161 -24.56 -18.34 -6.46
CA ASP A 161 -25.53 -17.89 -5.44
C ASP A 161 -26.84 -18.70 -5.42
N ALA A 162 -27.07 -19.61 -6.38
CA ALA A 162 -28.27 -20.46 -6.38
C ALA A 162 -28.25 -21.57 -5.31
N TYR A 163 -27.09 -21.83 -4.70
CA TYR A 163 -26.91 -22.88 -3.68
C TYR A 163 -26.72 -22.33 -2.26
N GLU A 164 -26.25 -21.09 -2.07
CA GLU A 164 -25.94 -20.52 -0.74
C GLU A 164 -27.18 -20.00 0.03
N PHE A 165 -28.36 -19.96 -0.60
CA PHE A 165 -29.64 -19.57 0.02
C PHE A 165 -30.61 -20.75 0.27
N LYS A 166 -30.13 -21.99 0.16
CA LYS A 166 -30.93 -23.21 0.38
C LYS A 166 -30.67 -23.95 1.69
N ASP A 167 -29.70 -23.49 2.50
CA ASP A 167 -29.33 -24.12 3.78
C ASP A 167 -29.71 -23.25 4.98
#